data_AF-A0A7K1B9B1-F1
#
_entry.id   AF-A0A7K1B9B1-F1
#
_cell.length_a   1.000
_cell.length_b   1.000
_cell.length_c   1.000
_cell.angle_alpha   90.00
_cell.angle_beta   90.00
_cell.angle_gamma   90.00
#
_symmetry.space_group_name_H-M   'P 1'
#
loop_
_entity.id
_entity.type
_entity.pdbx_description
1 polymer ?
#
loop_
_entity_poly.entity_id
_entity_poly.type
_entity_poly.pdbx_seq_one_letter_code
_entity_poly.pdbx_strand_id
1 'polypeptide(L)'
;MSWFPEWSWIIRAGIVIGVVQSVSRIRRIRRQYPDHRLARFFDWPIDDTGRPTRVYWLEGVTQADVENALYGYTDRRWGWLCRPAVRRALVIANPVSWALTLYGATDLPLNLGFADLALSWWALIPIPLWLAVRRSVRLIADAPAELLDERLVAVRDRTYVGSYRVLAFGLGLVAWFVVIANDAIDLSADALDTQLDLLTASAFAAIWAVPALPSVVLAWTMRDENPAGDD
;
A
#
# COMPACT_ATOMS: atom_id res chain seq x y z
N MET A 1 9.95 -40.89 -5.75
CA MET A 1 8.87 -39.89 -5.82
C MET A 1 9.50 -38.51 -5.68
N SER A 2 9.65 -37.77 -6.78
CA SER A 2 10.18 -36.40 -6.78
C SER A 2 9.09 -35.42 -6.34
N TRP A 3 9.23 -34.87 -5.14
CA TRP A 3 8.28 -33.95 -4.50
C TRP A 3 8.25 -32.52 -5.06
N PHE A 4 9.00 -32.22 -6.12
CA PHE A 4 9.02 -30.90 -6.74
C PHE A 4 8.01 -30.83 -7.90
N PRO A 5 6.99 -29.94 -7.83
CA PRO A 5 6.12 -29.66 -8.97
C PRO A 5 6.95 -29.16 -10.15
N GLU A 6 6.57 -29.50 -11.38
CA GLU A 6 7.26 -29.01 -12.58
C GLU A 6 7.04 -27.50 -12.74
N TRP A 7 7.90 -26.67 -12.13
CA TRP A 7 7.88 -25.19 -12.20
C TRP A 7 8.02 -24.62 -13.62
N SER A 8 8.26 -25.47 -14.62
CA SER A 8 8.45 -25.08 -16.03
C SER A 8 7.21 -24.38 -16.61
N TRP A 9 6.00 -24.77 -16.22
CA TRP A 9 4.77 -24.13 -16.71
C TRP A 9 4.55 -22.76 -16.07
N ILE A 10 4.92 -22.57 -14.79
CA ILE A 10 4.85 -21.27 -14.10
C ILE A 10 5.81 -20.28 -14.75
N ILE A 11 7.04 -20.72 -15.05
CA ILE A 11 8.05 -19.89 -15.73
C ILE A 11 7.58 -19.53 -17.15
N ARG A 12 7.06 -20.49 -17.92
CA ARG A 12 6.51 -20.24 -19.26
C ARG A 12 5.30 -19.29 -19.22
N ALA A 13 4.40 -19.47 -18.25
CA ALA A 13 3.25 -18.58 -18.05
C ALA A 13 3.71 -17.16 -17.68
N GLY A 14 4.70 -17.03 -16.80
CA GLY A 14 5.30 -15.75 -16.44
C GLY A 14 5.93 -15.02 -17.64
N ILE A 15 6.65 -15.74 -18.51
CA ILE A 15 7.23 -15.18 -19.74
C ILE A 15 6.14 -14.72 -20.71
N VAL A 16 5.12 -15.55 -20.95
CA VAL A 16 4.01 -15.21 -21.86
C VAL A 16 3.24 -13.99 -21.34
N ILE A 17 2.92 -13.95 -20.04
CA ILE A 17 2.27 -12.80 -19.41
C ILE A 17 3.15 -11.55 -19.53
N GLY A 18 4.46 -11.66 -19.27
CA GLY A 18 5.42 -10.57 -19.40
C GLY A 18 5.50 -10.01 -20.83
N VAL A 19 5.52 -10.87 -21.84
CA VAL A 19 5.54 -10.47 -23.26
C VAL A 19 4.23 -9.79 -23.65
N VAL A 20 3.08 -10.37 -23.26
CA VAL A 20 1.76 -9.78 -23.53
C VAL A 20 1.59 -8.42 -22.86
N GLN A 21 2.05 -8.28 -21.61
CA GLN A 21 2.04 -7.00 -20.90
C GLN A 21 2.98 -5.97 -21.56
N SER A 22 4.15 -6.40 -22.05
CA SER A 22 5.09 -5.53 -22.75
C SER A 22 4.54 -5.04 -24.08
N VAL A 23 3.95 -5.93 -24.88
CA VAL A 23 3.36 -5.58 -26.18
C VAL A 23 2.13 -4.68 -26.01
N SER A 24 1.27 -4.97 -25.02
CA SER A 24 0.12 -4.11 -24.73
C SER A 24 0.55 -2.72 -24.22
N ARG A 25 1.61 -2.63 -23.41
CA ARG A 25 2.23 -1.36 -22.98
C ARG A 25 2.76 -0.56 -24.17
N ILE A 26 3.51 -1.18 -25.08
CA ILE A 26 4.02 -0.54 -26.31
C ILE A 26 2.88 -0.01 -27.16
N ARG A 27 1.82 -0.81 -27.36
CA ARG A 27 0.67 -0.44 -28.19
C ARG A 27 -0.14 0.71 -27.58
N ARG A 28 -0.28 0.74 -26.25
CA ARG A 28 -0.96 1.83 -25.53
C ARG A 28 -0.17 3.13 -25.61
N ILE A 29 1.14 3.09 -25.40
CA ILE A 29 2.01 4.28 -25.49
C ILE A 29 1.99 4.87 -26.90
N ARG A 30 2.08 4.02 -27.94
CA ARG A 30 1.98 4.45 -29.35
C ARG A 30 0.65 5.13 -29.71
N ARG A 31 -0.44 4.77 -29.02
CA ARG A 31 -1.77 5.35 -29.27
C ARG A 31 -2.02 6.64 -28.48
N GLN A 32 -1.43 6.78 -27.29
CA GLN A 32 -1.74 7.88 -26.38
C GLN A 32 -0.78 9.08 -26.50
N TYR A 33 0.45 8.88 -26.99
CA TYR A 33 1.47 9.95 -27.01
C TYR A 33 2.16 10.02 -28.39
N PRO A 34 1.84 11.02 -29.22
CA PRO A 34 2.49 11.19 -30.52
C PRO A 34 3.99 11.49 -30.37
N ASP A 35 4.37 12.26 -29.34
CA ASP A 35 5.73 12.73 -29.08
C ASP A 35 6.42 11.99 -27.90
N HIS A 36 7.76 11.98 -27.88
CA HIS A 36 8.62 11.43 -26.80
C HIS A 36 8.38 9.96 -26.38
N ARG A 37 8.02 9.11 -27.35
CA ARG A 37 7.64 7.69 -27.15
C ARG A 37 8.68 6.80 -26.47
N LEU A 38 9.96 6.97 -26.83
CA LEU A 38 11.06 6.15 -26.28
C LEU A 38 11.37 6.52 -24.84
N ALA A 39 11.38 7.82 -24.54
CA ALA A 39 11.62 8.30 -23.20
C ALA A 39 10.50 7.88 -22.23
N ARG A 40 9.22 8.03 -22.63
CA ARG A 40 8.09 7.53 -21.82
C ARG A 40 8.00 5.99 -21.76
N PHE A 41 8.59 5.26 -22.71
CA PHE A 41 8.67 3.80 -22.64
C PHE A 41 9.64 3.33 -21.55
N PHE A 42 10.77 4.01 -21.41
CA PHE A 42 11.78 3.76 -20.38
C PHE A 42 11.53 4.51 -19.06
N ASP A 43 10.37 5.17 -18.91
CA ASP A 43 10.04 5.96 -17.71
C ASP A 43 11.06 7.08 -17.42
N TRP A 44 11.65 7.66 -18.46
CA TRP A 44 12.58 8.77 -18.31
C TRP A 44 11.83 10.03 -17.81
N PRO A 45 12.39 10.78 -16.84
CA PRO A 45 11.80 12.01 -16.29
C PRO A 45 11.71 13.09 -17.38
N ILE A 46 10.55 13.24 -18.01
CA ILE A 46 10.30 14.25 -19.05
C ILE A 46 8.97 14.94 -18.79
N ASP A 47 8.93 16.26 -18.95
CA ASP A 47 7.70 17.05 -18.88
C ASP A 47 6.79 16.84 -20.12
N ASP A 48 5.67 17.54 -20.16
CA ASP A 48 4.77 17.50 -21.32
C ASP A 48 5.35 18.17 -22.58
N THR A 49 6.44 18.93 -22.44
CA THR A 49 7.12 19.62 -23.54
C THR A 49 8.34 18.86 -24.08
N GLY A 50 8.69 17.71 -23.52
CA GLY A 50 9.83 16.91 -23.95
C GLY A 50 11.15 17.25 -23.27
N ARG A 51 11.17 18.12 -22.26
CA ARG A 51 12.38 18.51 -21.53
C ARG A 51 12.60 17.63 -20.31
N PRO A 52 13.86 17.30 -19.98
CA PRO A 52 14.18 16.54 -18.79
C PRO A 52 13.80 17.32 -17.53
N THR A 53 13.10 16.67 -16.61
CA THR A 53 12.66 17.29 -15.36
C THR A 53 13.57 16.97 -14.18
N ARG A 54 13.47 17.79 -13.13
CA ARG A 54 14.24 17.59 -11.90
C ARG A 54 13.83 16.28 -11.24
N VAL A 55 14.83 15.48 -10.88
CA VAL A 55 14.66 14.20 -10.19
C VAL A 55 14.98 14.39 -8.72
N TYR A 56 14.00 14.11 -7.87
CA TYR A 56 14.13 14.11 -6.43
C TYR A 56 14.47 12.70 -5.97
N TRP A 57 15.78 12.41 -5.87
CA TRP A 57 16.29 11.06 -5.63
C TRP A 57 15.92 10.49 -4.25
N LEU A 58 15.77 11.34 -3.22
CA LEU A 58 15.41 10.90 -1.87
C LEU A 58 13.94 10.51 -1.79
N GLU A 59 13.10 11.24 -2.50
CA GLU A 59 11.66 11.04 -2.61
C GLU A 59 11.31 9.97 -3.66
N GLY A 60 12.22 9.73 -4.61
CA GLY A 60 12.04 8.82 -5.73
C GLY A 60 10.98 9.30 -6.72
N VAL A 61 10.77 10.62 -6.82
CA VAL A 61 9.72 11.24 -7.64
C VAL A 61 10.33 12.29 -8.57
N THR A 62 9.74 12.46 -9.75
CA THR A 62 10.15 13.48 -10.72
C THR A 62 9.21 14.69 -10.64
N GLN A 63 9.72 15.89 -10.92
CA GLN A 63 8.89 17.10 -10.94
C GLN A 63 7.71 16.96 -11.92
N ALA A 64 7.96 16.39 -13.10
CA ALA A 64 6.90 16.10 -14.08
C ALA A 64 5.80 15.22 -13.48
N ASP A 65 6.14 14.17 -12.74
CA ASP A 65 5.13 13.26 -12.16
C ASP A 65 4.21 13.96 -11.15
N VAL A 66 4.77 14.90 -10.37
CA VAL A 66 4.01 15.68 -9.38
C VAL A 66 3.13 16.72 -10.06
N GLU A 67 3.68 17.48 -10.99
CA GLU A 67 2.95 18.51 -11.74
C GLU A 67 1.84 17.91 -12.61
N ASN A 68 2.14 16.84 -13.35
CA ASN A 68 1.16 16.12 -14.16
C ASN A 68 -0.01 15.57 -13.33
N ALA A 69 0.29 15.17 -12.09
CA ALA A 69 -0.70 14.67 -11.16
C ALA A 69 -1.55 15.77 -10.49
N LEU A 70 -0.93 16.89 -10.10
CA LEU A 70 -1.61 18.04 -9.49
C LEU A 70 -2.47 18.80 -10.51
N TYR A 71 -1.92 19.05 -11.70
CA TYR A 71 -2.57 19.86 -12.75
C TYR A 71 -3.44 19.01 -13.70
N GLY A 72 -3.59 17.71 -13.46
CA GLY A 72 -4.49 16.83 -14.22
C GLY A 72 -4.01 16.48 -15.63
N TYR A 73 -2.79 16.89 -16.00
CA TYR A 73 -2.14 16.56 -17.25
C TYR A 73 -1.58 15.13 -17.21
N THR A 74 -2.44 14.14 -17.49
CA THR A 74 -2.04 12.79 -17.93
C THR A 74 -1.25 11.88 -16.98
N ASP A 75 -1.86 11.41 -15.89
CA ASP A 75 -1.67 9.99 -15.49
C ASP A 75 -3.00 9.27 -15.22
N ARG A 76 -3.70 8.88 -16.30
CA ARG A 76 -4.91 8.03 -16.22
C ARG A 76 -4.62 6.58 -15.84
N ARG A 77 -3.36 6.15 -15.65
CA ARG A 77 -3.04 4.73 -15.38
C ARG A 77 -3.55 4.29 -14.02
N TRP A 78 -3.42 5.16 -13.02
CA TRP A 78 -3.80 4.90 -11.63
C TRP A 78 -4.89 5.84 -11.10
N GLY A 79 -5.44 6.73 -11.92
CA GLY A 79 -6.49 7.67 -11.51
C GLY A 79 -7.76 7.00 -10.94
N TRP A 80 -7.98 5.71 -11.19
CA TRP A 80 -9.05 4.96 -10.56
C TRP A 80 -8.82 4.72 -9.05
N LEU A 81 -7.58 4.59 -8.59
CA LEU A 81 -7.23 4.49 -7.16
C LEU A 81 -7.47 5.80 -6.42
N CYS A 82 -7.43 6.93 -7.14
CA CYS A 82 -7.70 8.25 -6.58
C CYS A 82 -9.20 8.57 -6.48
N ARG A 83 -10.08 7.71 -7.01
CA ARG A 83 -11.54 7.90 -6.90
C ARG A 83 -11.97 7.85 -5.42
N PRO A 84 -12.91 8.71 -4.99
CA PRO A 84 -13.31 8.79 -3.59
C PRO A 84 -13.90 7.47 -3.06
N ALA A 85 -14.64 6.73 -3.89
CA ALA A 85 -15.17 5.42 -3.52
C ALA A 85 -14.08 4.37 -3.30
N VAL A 86 -13.05 4.34 -4.16
CA VAL A 86 -11.94 3.39 -4.06
C VAL A 86 -11.05 3.73 -2.87
N ARG A 87 -10.76 5.03 -2.64
CA ARG A 87 -10.05 5.48 -1.44
C ARG A 87 -10.79 5.08 -0.15
N ARG A 88 -12.12 5.22 -0.10
CA ARG A 88 -12.94 4.75 1.04
C ARG A 88 -12.78 3.25 1.27
N ALA A 89 -12.90 2.46 0.21
CA ALA A 89 -12.73 1.01 0.30
C ALA A 89 -11.33 0.64 0.79
N LEU A 90 -10.28 1.31 0.30
CA LEU A 90 -8.91 1.06 0.71
C LEU A 90 -8.62 1.45 2.17
N VAL A 91 -9.18 2.57 2.63
CA VAL A 91 -9.05 3.03 4.03
C VAL A 91 -9.68 2.03 5.00
N ILE A 92 -10.81 1.42 4.63
CA ILE A 92 -11.47 0.41 5.45
C ILE A 92 -10.79 -0.96 5.32
N ALA A 93 -10.37 -1.34 4.11
CA ALA A 93 -9.79 -2.65 3.84
C ALA A 93 -8.45 -2.87 4.56
N ASN A 94 -7.63 -1.82 4.76
CA ASN A 94 -6.35 -1.93 5.47
C ASN A 94 -6.50 -2.40 6.92
N PRO A 95 -7.22 -1.69 7.82
CA PRO A 95 -7.41 -2.14 9.19
C PRO A 95 -8.16 -3.47 9.27
N VAL A 96 -9.10 -3.73 8.35
CA VAL A 96 -9.75 -5.05 8.25
C VAL A 96 -8.73 -6.16 7.94
N SER A 97 -7.77 -5.91 7.05
CA SER A 97 -6.72 -6.90 6.75
C SER A 97 -5.80 -7.18 7.93
N TRP A 98 -5.49 -6.16 8.74
CA TRP A 98 -4.70 -6.35 9.97
C TRP A 98 -5.49 -7.14 11.01
N ALA A 99 -6.77 -6.80 11.19
CA ALA A 99 -7.67 -7.55 12.08
C ALA A 99 -7.84 -9.01 11.64
N LEU A 100 -7.95 -9.27 10.32
CA LEU A 100 -7.99 -10.63 9.78
C LEU A 100 -6.67 -11.40 10.01
N THR A 101 -5.54 -10.70 9.98
CA THR A 101 -4.23 -11.31 10.29
C THR A 101 -4.16 -11.73 11.76
N LEU A 102 -4.66 -10.90 12.68
CA LEU A 102 -4.78 -11.23 14.11
C LEU A 102 -5.79 -12.36 14.35
N TYR A 103 -6.94 -12.31 13.68
CA TYR A 103 -7.98 -13.33 13.76
C TYR A 103 -7.49 -14.69 13.23
N GLY A 104 -6.65 -14.70 12.19
CA GLY A 104 -6.07 -15.91 11.64
C GLY A 104 -5.07 -16.61 12.57
N ALA A 105 -4.57 -15.93 13.61
CA ALA A 105 -3.69 -16.51 14.63
C ALA A 105 -4.45 -17.21 15.75
N THR A 106 -5.75 -16.92 15.91
CA THR A 106 -6.61 -17.65 16.84
C THR A 106 -7.18 -18.86 16.11
N ASP A 107 -6.88 -20.06 16.58
CA ASP A 107 -7.19 -21.38 15.97
C ASP A 107 -8.70 -21.68 15.90
N LEU A 108 -9.44 -20.85 15.16
CA LEU A 108 -10.88 -20.93 14.95
C LEU A 108 -11.20 -21.72 13.66
N PRO A 109 -12.42 -22.25 13.49
CA PRO A 109 -12.80 -23.16 12.39
C PRO A 109 -12.66 -22.60 10.95
N LEU A 110 -12.27 -21.33 10.81
CA LEU A 110 -11.87 -20.70 9.55
C LEU A 110 -10.33 -20.68 9.38
N ASN A 111 -9.59 -21.54 10.08
CA ASN A 111 -8.15 -21.72 9.94
C ASN A 111 -7.84 -22.32 8.56
N LEU A 112 -7.86 -21.44 7.56
CA LEU A 112 -7.33 -21.62 6.21
C LEU A 112 -5.82 -21.34 6.20
N GLY A 113 -5.15 -21.43 7.36
CA GLY A 113 -3.72 -21.18 7.51
C GLY A 113 -2.87 -22.28 6.89
N PHE A 114 -1.57 -22.02 6.78
CA PHE A 114 -0.62 -23.10 6.55
C PHE A 114 -0.64 -23.95 7.83
N ALA A 115 -0.98 -25.22 7.72
CA ALA A 115 -1.39 -26.10 8.82
C ALA A 115 -0.48 -26.13 10.07
N ASP A 116 0.75 -25.61 9.99
CA ASP A 116 1.74 -25.56 11.07
C ASP A 116 2.47 -24.19 11.18
N LEU A 117 1.93 -23.09 10.64
CA LEU A 117 2.56 -21.75 10.74
C LEU A 117 1.70 -20.75 11.52
N ALA A 118 2.36 -19.94 12.34
CA ALA A 118 1.80 -18.78 13.05
C ALA A 118 1.09 -17.74 12.16
N LEU A 119 1.28 -17.80 10.84
CA LEU A 119 0.70 -16.87 9.87
C LEU A 119 -0.29 -17.58 8.95
N SER A 120 -1.51 -17.05 8.92
CA SER A 120 -2.55 -17.48 7.98
C SER A 120 -2.37 -16.85 6.59
N TRP A 121 -3.02 -17.39 5.55
CA TRP A 121 -3.04 -16.81 4.20
C TRP A 121 -3.52 -15.34 4.16
N TRP A 122 -4.31 -14.93 5.15
CA TRP A 122 -4.73 -13.55 5.37
C TRP A 122 -3.55 -12.57 5.49
N ALA A 123 -2.38 -13.02 5.97
CA ALA A 123 -1.17 -12.22 6.09
C ALA A 123 -0.61 -11.72 4.74
N LEU A 124 -1.07 -12.27 3.61
CA LEU A 124 -0.68 -11.79 2.29
C LEU A 124 -1.49 -10.58 1.81
N ILE A 125 -2.66 -10.32 2.40
CA ILE A 125 -3.58 -9.24 1.99
C ILE A 125 -3.08 -7.83 2.34
N PRO A 126 -2.43 -7.58 3.50
CA PRO A 126 -1.88 -6.27 3.83
C PRO A 126 -0.92 -5.72 2.78
N ILE A 127 -0.15 -6.58 2.10
CA ILE A 127 0.89 -6.19 1.13
C ILE A 127 0.30 -5.41 -0.08
N PRO A 128 -0.62 -5.98 -0.89
CA PRO A 128 -1.21 -5.26 -2.01
C PRO A 128 -2.07 -4.07 -1.56
N LEU A 129 -2.72 -4.14 -0.39
CA LEU A 129 -3.52 -3.03 0.14
C LEU A 129 -2.66 -1.84 0.54
N TRP A 130 -1.52 -2.09 1.19
CA TRP A 130 -0.54 -1.06 1.50
C TRP A 130 -0.01 -0.40 0.23
N LEU A 131 0.39 -1.19 -0.77
CA LEU A 131 0.84 -0.67 -2.07
C LEU A 131 -0.22 0.18 -2.76
N ALA A 132 -1.48 -0.26 -2.73
CA ALA A 132 -2.60 0.46 -3.34
C ALA A 132 -2.87 1.81 -2.65
N VAL A 133 -2.91 1.84 -1.31
CA VAL A 133 -3.08 3.09 -0.56
C VAL A 133 -1.90 4.02 -0.79
N ARG A 134 -0.66 3.52 -0.67
CA ARG A 134 0.55 4.31 -0.88
C ARG A 134 0.54 4.94 -2.28
N ARG A 135 0.18 4.17 -3.31
CA ARG A 135 0.09 4.69 -4.68
C ARG A 135 -0.99 5.77 -4.83
N SER A 136 -2.09 5.65 -4.09
CA SER A 136 -3.21 6.61 -4.14
C SER A 136 -2.87 7.99 -3.55
N VAL A 137 -1.89 8.06 -2.63
CA VAL A 137 -1.49 9.30 -1.93
C VAL A 137 -0.06 9.76 -2.24
N ARG A 138 0.73 8.96 -2.95
CA ARG A 138 2.14 9.24 -3.32
C ARG A 138 2.37 10.65 -3.88
N LEU A 139 1.38 11.18 -4.58
CA LEU A 139 1.44 12.49 -5.23
C LEU A 139 1.56 13.66 -4.25
N ILE A 140 1.18 13.48 -2.99
CA ILE A 140 1.25 14.50 -1.95
C ILE A 140 2.14 14.03 -0.80
N ALA A 141 2.09 12.74 -0.46
CA ALA A 141 2.94 12.15 0.57
C ALA A 141 4.43 12.21 0.19
N ASP A 142 4.76 11.84 -1.05
CA ASP A 142 6.15 11.74 -1.52
C ASP A 142 6.56 12.96 -2.37
N ALA A 143 5.71 13.99 -2.47
CA ALA A 143 6.07 15.21 -3.21
C ALA A 143 7.02 16.12 -2.40
N PRO A 144 8.05 16.70 -3.04
CA PRO A 144 8.95 17.64 -2.39
C PRO A 144 8.20 18.92 -2.00
N ALA A 145 8.60 19.52 -0.88
CA ALA A 145 7.91 20.69 -0.33
C ALA A 145 7.93 21.91 -1.25
N GLU A 146 8.91 22.03 -2.15
CA GLU A 146 9.00 23.14 -3.11
C GLU A 146 7.95 23.09 -4.23
N LEU A 147 7.34 21.92 -4.47
CA LEU A 147 6.27 21.73 -5.44
C LEU A 147 4.88 21.76 -4.81
N LEU A 148 4.81 21.84 -3.48
CA LEU A 148 3.57 21.85 -2.73
C LEU A 148 3.29 23.25 -2.18
N ASP A 149 2.04 23.67 -2.24
CA ASP A 149 1.59 24.86 -1.53
C ASP A 149 1.80 24.70 -0.01
N GLU A 150 2.05 25.81 0.69
CA GLU A 150 2.26 25.83 2.14
C GLU A 150 1.12 25.14 2.92
N ARG A 151 -0.12 25.27 2.41
CA ARG A 151 -1.30 24.59 2.99
C ARG A 151 -1.19 23.07 2.90
N LEU A 152 -0.76 22.53 1.75
CA LEU A 152 -0.62 21.09 1.54
C LEU A 152 0.51 20.52 2.40
N VAL A 153 1.62 21.26 2.54
CA VAL A 153 2.71 20.89 3.45
C VAL A 153 2.20 20.81 4.90
N ALA A 154 1.45 21.81 5.36
CA ALA A 154 0.88 21.82 6.70
C ALA A 154 -0.14 20.68 6.95
N VAL A 155 -0.98 20.36 5.97
CA VAL A 155 -1.93 19.23 6.04
C VAL A 155 -1.18 17.90 6.13
N ARG A 156 -0.15 17.71 5.30
CA ARG A 156 0.70 16.52 5.30
C ARG A 156 1.37 16.31 6.66
N ASP A 157 2.03 17.33 7.18
CA ASP A 157 2.78 17.23 8.45
C ASP A 157 1.86 16.96 9.64
N ARG A 158 0.70 17.63 9.69
CA ARG A 158 -0.34 17.36 10.70
C ARG A 158 -0.86 15.94 10.62
N THR A 159 -1.04 15.44 9.40
CA THR A 159 -1.50 14.07 9.15
C THR A 159 -0.49 13.04 9.63
N TYR A 160 0.81 13.24 9.36
CA TYR A 160 1.86 12.35 9.87
C TYR A 160 1.86 12.29 11.40
N VAL A 161 1.83 13.44 12.07
CA VAL A 161 1.81 13.50 13.54
C VAL A 161 0.56 12.82 14.10
N GLY A 162 -0.62 13.09 13.54
CA GLY A 162 -1.87 12.45 13.96
C GLY A 162 -1.83 10.93 13.78
N SER A 163 -1.29 10.48 12.65
CA SER A 163 -1.15 9.06 12.32
C SER A 163 -0.28 8.33 13.33
N TYR A 164 0.91 8.84 13.63
CA TYR A 164 1.81 8.20 14.59
C TYR A 164 1.24 8.20 16.02
N ARG A 165 0.43 9.20 16.40
CA ARG A 165 -0.28 9.19 17.68
C ARG A 165 -1.33 8.09 17.76
N VAL A 166 -2.15 7.94 16.72
CA VAL A 166 -3.14 6.86 16.63
C VAL A 166 -2.45 5.50 16.62
N LEU A 167 -1.34 5.37 15.90
CA LEU A 167 -0.54 4.15 15.87
C LEU A 167 0.05 3.80 17.23
N ALA A 168 0.64 4.78 17.94
CA ALA A 168 1.19 4.57 19.27
C ALA A 168 0.10 4.13 20.25
N PHE A 169 -1.08 4.75 20.18
CA PHE A 169 -2.24 4.35 20.98
C PHE A 169 -2.70 2.92 20.64
N GLY A 170 -2.83 2.58 19.35
CA GLY A 170 -3.24 1.25 18.89
C GLY A 170 -2.26 0.15 19.30
N LEU A 171 -0.97 0.36 19.10
CA LEU A 171 0.07 -0.58 19.55
C LEU A 171 0.09 -0.71 21.08
N GLY A 172 -0.12 0.40 21.80
CA GLY A 172 -0.26 0.37 23.25
C GLY A 172 -1.42 -0.50 23.72
N LEU A 173 -2.58 -0.42 23.07
CA LEU A 173 -3.73 -1.28 23.36
C LEU A 173 -3.46 -2.75 23.06
N VAL A 174 -2.81 -3.06 21.94
CA VAL A 174 -2.43 -4.44 21.60
C VAL A 174 -1.44 -5.00 22.62
N ALA A 175 -0.41 -4.25 22.97
CA ALA A 175 0.57 -4.65 23.98
C ALA A 175 -0.10 -4.86 25.36
N TRP A 176 -0.99 -3.95 25.76
CA TRP A 176 -1.77 -4.08 26.99
C TRP A 176 -2.64 -5.34 26.99
N PHE A 177 -3.33 -5.63 25.88
CA PHE A 177 -4.12 -6.84 25.71
C PHE A 177 -3.28 -8.11 25.84
N VAL A 178 -2.11 -8.16 25.19
CA VAL A 178 -1.18 -9.29 25.29
C VAL A 178 -0.69 -9.50 26.73
N VAL A 179 -0.40 -8.42 27.46
CA VAL A 179 0.07 -8.51 28.86
C VAL A 179 -1.03 -9.00 29.81
N ILE A 180 -2.26 -8.50 29.68
CA ILE A 180 -3.39 -8.96 30.52
C ILE A 180 -3.80 -10.39 30.18
N ALA A 181 -3.81 -10.73 28.89
CA ALA A 181 -4.04 -12.11 28.48
C ALA A 181 -3.00 -13.05 29.11
N ASN A 182 -1.74 -12.61 29.23
CA ASN A 182 -0.69 -13.39 29.87
C ASN A 182 -0.93 -13.66 31.37
N ASP A 183 -1.47 -12.68 32.10
CA ASP A 183 -1.74 -12.82 33.55
C ASP A 183 -2.98 -13.69 33.85
N ALA A 184 -3.88 -13.82 32.87
CA ALA A 184 -5.15 -14.55 33.01
C ALA A 184 -5.10 -16.02 32.53
N ILE A 185 -4.02 -16.45 31.88
CA ILE A 185 -3.94 -17.75 31.19
C ILE A 185 -2.97 -18.70 31.90
N ASP A 186 -3.41 -19.95 32.06
CA ASP A 186 -2.66 -21.05 32.68
C ASP A 186 -1.37 -21.36 31.89
N LEU A 187 -0.26 -21.66 32.58
CA LEU A 187 1.07 -21.92 31.98
C LEU A 187 1.16 -23.32 31.34
N SER A 188 0.11 -23.75 30.64
CA SER A 188 0.11 -24.99 29.88
C SER A 188 0.89 -24.81 28.56
N ALA A 189 1.41 -25.91 28.01
CA ALA A 189 2.18 -25.87 26.77
C ALA A 189 1.37 -25.31 25.58
N ASP A 190 0.08 -25.63 25.49
CA ASP A 190 -0.83 -25.13 24.44
C ASP A 190 -1.09 -23.62 24.55
N ALA A 191 -1.14 -23.09 25.77
CA ALA A 191 -1.32 -21.65 26.00
C ALA A 191 -0.09 -20.85 25.54
N LEU A 192 1.11 -21.39 25.74
CA LEU A 192 2.36 -20.76 25.31
C LEU A 192 2.46 -20.70 23.77
N ASP A 193 2.06 -21.76 23.07
CA ASP A 193 2.11 -21.83 21.60
C ASP A 193 1.14 -20.83 20.96
N THR A 194 -0.11 -20.81 21.46
CA THR A 194 -1.12 -19.83 21.04
C THR A 194 -0.67 -18.38 21.27
N GLN A 195 0.07 -18.13 22.36
CA GLN A 195 0.60 -16.81 22.68
C GLN A 195 1.74 -16.39 21.74
N LEU A 196 2.64 -17.31 21.41
CA LEU A 196 3.71 -17.08 20.44
C LEU A 196 3.15 -16.80 19.05
N ASP A 197 2.08 -17.49 18.66
CA ASP A 197 1.38 -17.26 17.39
C ASP A 197 0.71 -15.88 17.36
N LEU A 198 0.01 -15.49 18.44
CA LEU A 198 -0.60 -14.17 18.54
C LEU A 198 0.45 -13.05 18.55
N LEU A 199 1.58 -13.26 19.23
CA LEU A 199 2.69 -12.30 19.24
C LEU A 199 3.31 -12.16 17.84
N THR A 200 3.50 -13.28 17.14
CA THR A 200 4.04 -13.29 15.78
C THR A 200 3.10 -12.59 14.80
N ALA A 201 1.80 -12.88 14.86
CA ALA A 201 0.80 -12.25 14.01
C ALA A 201 0.62 -10.76 14.32
N SER A 202 0.66 -10.35 15.59
CA SER A 202 0.60 -8.94 15.99
C SER A 202 1.84 -8.16 15.58
N ALA A 203 3.03 -8.75 15.70
CA ALA A 203 4.26 -8.16 15.18
C ALA A 203 4.20 -7.99 13.66
N PHE A 204 3.74 -9.01 12.93
CA PHE A 204 3.57 -8.94 11.48
C PHE A 204 2.56 -7.85 11.07
N ALA A 205 1.41 -7.79 11.73
CA ALA A 205 0.40 -6.75 11.48
C ALA A 205 0.97 -5.35 11.77
N ALA A 206 1.75 -5.18 12.84
CA ALA A 206 2.39 -3.92 13.19
C ALA A 206 3.41 -3.46 12.13
N ILE A 207 4.22 -4.38 11.60
CA ILE A 207 5.19 -4.08 10.52
C ILE A 207 4.51 -3.46 9.30
N TRP A 208 3.28 -3.89 8.97
CA TRP A 208 2.52 -3.33 7.87
C TRP A 208 1.69 -2.11 8.25
N ALA A 209 1.20 -2.04 9.49
CA ALA A 209 0.43 -0.90 9.96
C ALA A 209 1.29 0.37 10.03
N VAL A 210 2.53 0.28 10.48
CA VAL A 210 3.46 1.42 10.62
C VAL A 210 3.63 2.24 9.34
N PRO A 211 4.01 1.65 8.19
CA PRO A 211 4.15 2.40 6.94
C PRO A 211 2.82 2.69 6.26
N ALA A 212 1.74 1.96 6.57
CA ALA A 212 0.44 2.14 5.93
C ALA A 212 -0.39 3.26 6.55
N LEU A 213 -0.32 3.43 7.87
CA LEU A 213 -1.25 4.27 8.62
C LEU A 213 -1.18 5.75 8.22
N PRO A 214 0.01 6.38 8.02
CA PRO A 214 0.07 7.74 7.49
C PRO A 214 -0.62 7.89 6.15
N SER A 215 -0.45 6.92 5.24
CA SER A 215 -1.07 6.94 3.93
C SER A 215 -2.59 6.72 4.00
N VAL A 216 -3.07 5.90 4.93
CA VAL A 216 -4.50 5.68 5.18
C VAL A 216 -5.17 6.95 5.73
N VAL A 217 -4.58 7.58 6.74
CA VAL A 217 -5.13 8.82 7.32
C VAL A 217 -5.10 9.94 6.29
N LEU A 218 -4.02 10.06 5.51
CA LEU A 218 -3.91 11.06 4.44
C LEU A 218 -4.94 10.83 3.33
N ALA A 219 -5.19 9.58 2.94
CA ALA A 219 -6.27 9.25 2.00
C ALA A 219 -7.65 9.61 2.55
N TRP A 220 -7.83 9.58 3.87
CA TRP A 220 -9.06 9.97 4.54
C TRP A 220 -9.23 11.49 4.60
N THR A 221 -8.18 12.26 4.88
CA THR A 221 -8.27 13.74 4.96
C THR A 221 -8.49 14.38 3.59
N MET A 222 -7.90 13.84 2.53
CA MET A 222 -8.10 14.31 1.14
C MET A 222 -9.52 14.08 0.61
N ARG A 223 -10.38 13.41 1.38
CA ARG A 223 -11.78 13.18 1.05
C ARG A 223 -12.56 14.48 0.93
N ASP A 224 -12.20 15.49 1.71
CA ASP A 224 -13.03 16.68 1.92
C ASP A 224 -12.64 17.84 0.99
N GLU A 225 -11.55 17.70 0.23
CA GLU A 225 -11.01 18.74 -0.65
C GLU A 225 -11.50 18.65 -2.10
N ASN A 226 -12.44 17.76 -2.43
CA ASN A 226 -12.88 17.57 -3.80
C ASN A 226 -13.76 18.77 -4.26
N PRO A 227 -13.28 19.68 -5.14
CA PRO A 227 -14.03 20.87 -5.58
C PRO A 227 -14.97 20.57 -6.76
N ALA A 228 -15.16 19.29 -7.11
CA ALA A 228 -15.81 18.85 -8.34
C ALA A 228 -17.12 18.09 -8.08
N GLY A 229 -17.87 18.50 -7.05
CA GLY A 229 -19.15 17.92 -6.66
C GLY A 229 -20.35 18.87 -6.74
N ASP A 230 -20.12 20.13 -7.16
CA ASP A 230 -21.19 21.07 -7.50
C ASP A 230 -21.24 21.17 -9.04
N ASP A 231 -21.92 20.20 -9.66
CA ASP A 231 -22.55 20.28 -10.98
C ASP A 231 -23.68 19.23 -11.06
#